data_AF-A0AAE3L892-F1
#
_entry.id   AF-A0AAE3L892-F1
#
_cell.length_a   1.000
_cell.length_b   1.000
_cell.length_c   1.000
_cell.angle_alpha   90.00
_cell.angle_beta   90.00
_cell.angle_gamma   90.00
#
_symmetry.space_group_name_H-M   'P 1'
#
loop_
_entity.id
_entity.type
_entity.pdbx_description
1 polymer ?
#
loop_
_entity_poly.entity_id
_entity_poly.type
_entity_poly.pdbx_seq_one_letter_code
_entity_poly.pdbx_strand_id
1 'polypeptide(L)'
;MMNIQSLTIPELRKFGLTLASVFIGAFGLLFPLLFNKPIPSWPWIIGIAVLIPTMTKPAWLKAIYHPWMKIGHVLGWINTRIILGLIFFFLITPIGLFRRVLGKDSLGLQFDKELKTYRKQVASQSIQHMEKPF
;
A
#
# COMPACT_ATOMS: atom_id res chain seq x y z
N MET A 1 -13.12 -1.08 11.69
CA MET A 1 -14.39 -0.89 10.94
C MET A 1 -14.32 0.48 10.30
N MET A 2 -14.42 0.59 8.97
CA MET A 2 -14.33 1.88 8.28
C MET A 2 -15.55 2.71 8.66
N ASN A 3 -15.33 3.80 9.38
CA ASN A 3 -16.40 4.67 9.80
C ASN A 3 -16.87 5.51 8.61
N ILE A 4 -17.93 5.06 7.93
CA ILE A 4 -18.57 5.81 6.85
C ILE A 4 -19.55 6.86 7.41
N GLN A 5 -19.32 7.32 8.65
CA GLN A 5 -20.07 8.40 9.28
C GLN A 5 -19.80 9.69 8.52
N SER A 6 -20.88 10.20 7.92
CA SER A 6 -21.02 11.49 7.24
C SER A 6 -20.01 11.78 6.13
N LEU A 7 -20.23 11.17 4.95
CA LEU A 7 -19.67 11.72 3.72
C LEU A 7 -20.13 13.17 3.53
N THR A 8 -19.17 14.09 3.56
CA THR A 8 -19.46 15.53 3.45
C THR A 8 -19.62 15.92 1.97
N ILE A 9 -20.46 16.92 1.69
CA ILE A 9 -20.67 17.43 0.32
C ILE A 9 -19.34 17.82 -0.37
N PRO A 10 -18.36 18.46 0.30
CA PRO A 10 -17.07 18.78 -0.30
C PRO A 10 -16.26 17.55 -0.73
N GLU A 11 -16.31 16.44 0.03
CA GLU A 11 -15.59 15.20 -0.32
C GLU A 11 -16.15 14.57 -1.58
N LEU A 12 -17.48 14.55 -1.74
CA LEU A 12 -18.12 14.03 -2.96
C LEU A 12 -17.78 14.89 -4.18
N ARG A 13 -17.69 16.22 -3.99
CA ARG A 13 -17.24 17.13 -5.05
C ARG A 13 -15.80 16.88 -5.44
N LYS A 14 -14.89 16.72 -4.47
CA LYS A 14 -13.48 16.38 -4.73
C LYS A 14 -13.38 15.07 -5.49
N PHE A 15 -14.10 14.03 -5.07
CA PHE A 15 -14.13 12.74 -5.78
C PHE A 15 -14.63 12.87 -7.23
N GLY A 16 -15.72 13.61 -7.45
CA GLY A 16 -16.25 13.83 -8.79
C GLY A 16 -15.29 14.60 -9.69
N LEU A 17 -14.62 15.62 -9.15
CA LEU A 17 -13.62 16.42 -9.85
C LEU A 17 -12.37 15.59 -10.18
N THR A 18 -11.87 14.76 -9.26
CA THR A 18 -10.73 13.88 -9.54
C THR A 18 -11.08 12.85 -10.61
N LEU A 19 -12.27 12.24 -10.54
CA LEU A 19 -12.72 11.28 -11.53
C LEU A 19 -12.85 11.92 -12.92
N ALA A 20 -13.51 13.08 -13.03
CA ALA A 20 -13.64 13.81 -14.28
C ALA A 20 -12.27 14.26 -14.84
N SER A 21 -11.37 14.74 -13.99
CA SER A 21 -10.02 15.13 -14.38
C SER A 21 -9.21 13.96 -14.92
N VAL A 22 -9.36 12.76 -14.35
CA VAL A 22 -8.69 11.55 -14.84
C VAL A 22 -9.24 11.16 -16.22
N PHE A 23 -10.56 11.13 -16.42
CA PHE A 23 -11.14 10.80 -17.72
C PHE A 23 -10.79 11.80 -18.81
N ILE A 24 -10.88 13.10 -18.54
CA ILE A 24 -10.60 14.14 -19.54
C ILE A 24 -9.09 14.29 -19.77
N GLY A 25 -8.32 14.43 -18.69
CA GLY A 25 -6.88 14.71 -18.77
C GLY A 25 -6.07 13.47 -19.14
N ALA A 26 -6.22 12.38 -18.40
CA ALA A 26 -5.40 11.18 -18.63
C ALA A 26 -5.86 10.41 -19.87
N PHE A 27 -7.16 10.09 -19.98
CA PHE A 27 -7.66 9.28 -21.09
C PHE A 27 -8.05 10.08 -22.33
N GLY A 28 -8.52 11.32 -22.17
CA GLY A 28 -8.89 12.18 -23.28
C GLY A 28 -7.71 12.87 -23.96
N LEU A 29 -6.66 13.23 -23.20
CA LEU A 29 -5.56 14.05 -23.72
C LEU A 29 -4.18 13.37 -23.63
N LEU A 30 -3.75 12.90 -22.45
CA LEU A 30 -2.41 12.34 -22.29
C LEU A 30 -2.23 11.01 -23.02
N PHE A 31 -3.21 10.10 -22.91
CA PHE A 31 -3.10 8.77 -23.51
C PHE A 31 -3.05 8.82 -25.06
N PRO A 32 -3.94 9.55 -25.76
CA PRO A 32 -3.87 9.64 -27.22
C PRO A 32 -2.59 10.33 -27.69
N LEU A 33 -2.10 11.34 -26.95
CA LEU A 33 -0.88 12.07 -27.25
C LEU A 33 0.37 11.18 -27.11
N LEU A 34 0.46 10.39 -26.04
CA LEU A 34 1.60 9.50 -25.79
C LEU A 34 1.66 8.32 -26.77
N PHE A 35 0.51 7.81 -27.20
CA PHE A 35 0.43 6.64 -28.10
C PHE A 35 0.20 7.02 -29.57
N ASN A 36 0.24 8.31 -29.90
CA ASN A 36 0.00 8.86 -31.24
C ASN A 36 -1.29 8.33 -31.90
N LYS A 37 -2.34 8.17 -31.08
CA LYS A 37 -3.66 7.67 -31.51
C LYS A 37 -4.62 8.85 -31.70
N PRO A 38 -5.66 8.71 -32.56
CA PRO A 38 -6.70 9.73 -32.65
C PRO A 38 -7.37 9.92 -31.29
N ILE A 39 -7.69 11.18 -30.96
CA ILE A 39 -8.36 11.53 -29.71
C ILE A 39 -9.73 10.86 -29.69
N PRO A 40 -9.98 9.89 -28.78
CA PRO A 40 -11.26 9.24 -28.69
C PRO A 40 -12.28 10.19 -28.06
N SER A 41 -13.52 10.19 -28.56
CA SER A 41 -14.59 11.08 -28.06
C SER A 41 -15.21 10.58 -26.74
N TRP A 42 -15.11 9.27 -26.46
CA TRP A 42 -15.78 8.65 -25.31
C TRP A 42 -15.31 9.16 -23.93
N PRO A 43 -14.01 9.45 -23.66
CA PRO A 43 -13.58 9.93 -22.34
C PRO A 43 -14.12 11.33 -22.03
N TRP A 44 -14.31 12.16 -23.05
CA TRP A 44 -14.90 13.50 -22.93
C TRP A 44 -16.36 13.42 -22.51
N ILE A 45 -17.13 12.51 -23.15
CA ILE A 45 -18.55 12.29 -22.82
C ILE A 45 -18.68 11.82 -21.37
N ILE A 46 -17.88 10.85 -20.95
CA ILE A 46 -17.93 10.32 -19.57
C ILE A 46 -17.47 11.38 -18.57
N GLY A 47 -16.40 12.11 -18.86
CA GLY A 47 -15.89 13.17 -18.00
C GLY A 47 -16.94 14.26 -17.74
N ILE A 48 -17.61 14.73 -18.81
CA ILE A 48 -18.69 15.73 -18.70
C ILE A 48 -19.90 15.14 -17.96
N ALA A 49 -20.28 13.90 -18.26
CA ALA A 49 -21.40 13.23 -17.59
C ALA A 49 -21.18 13.08 -16.08
N VAL A 50 -19.94 12.95 -15.62
CA VAL A 50 -19.58 12.94 -14.19
C VAL A 50 -19.47 14.37 -13.63
N LEU A 51 -19.01 15.34 -14.41
CA LEU A 51 -18.84 16.73 -13.97
C LEU A 51 -20.19 17.41 -13.64
N ILE A 52 -21.22 17.19 -14.46
CA ILE A 52 -22.57 17.77 -14.29
C ILE A 52 -23.18 17.43 -12.90
N PRO A 53 -23.29 16.16 -12.48
CA PRO A 53 -23.83 15.82 -11.17
C PRO A 53 -22.90 16.24 -10.03
N THR A 54 -21.60 16.35 -10.27
CA THR A 54 -20.64 16.87 -9.27
C THR A 54 -20.96 18.31 -8.88
N MET A 55 -21.35 19.17 -9.84
CA MET A 55 -21.68 20.57 -9.58
C MET A 55 -23.12 20.76 -9.08
N THR A 56 -24.09 20.04 -9.66
CA THR A 56 -25.52 20.24 -9.41
C THR A 56 -26.04 19.51 -8.18
N LYS A 57 -25.82 18.20 -8.08
CA LYS A 57 -26.32 17.34 -7.00
C LYS A 57 -25.29 16.26 -6.65
N PRO A 58 -24.23 16.60 -5.87
CA PRO A 58 -23.17 15.66 -5.53
C PRO A 58 -23.68 14.47 -4.72
N ALA A 59 -24.84 14.56 -4.06
CA ALA A 59 -25.44 13.45 -3.32
C ALA A 59 -25.65 12.18 -4.18
N TRP A 60 -25.85 12.31 -5.50
CA TRP A 60 -26.00 11.14 -6.38
C TRP A 60 -24.68 10.37 -6.54
N LEU A 61 -23.53 11.06 -6.51
CA LEU A 61 -22.21 10.44 -6.52
C LEU A 61 -21.99 9.54 -5.29
N LYS A 62 -22.76 9.71 -4.21
CA LYS A 62 -22.64 8.89 -2.99
C LYS A 62 -22.87 7.40 -3.29
N ALA A 63 -23.83 7.09 -4.16
CA ALA A 63 -24.17 5.72 -4.54
C ALA A 63 -23.02 5.01 -5.29
N ILE A 64 -22.24 5.77 -6.08
CA ILE A 64 -21.08 5.28 -6.84
C ILE A 64 -19.83 5.28 -5.96
N TYR A 65 -19.67 6.30 -5.11
CA TYR A 65 -18.53 6.47 -4.22
C TYR A 65 -18.36 5.29 -3.26
N HIS A 66 -19.45 4.83 -2.65
CA HIS A 66 -19.41 3.72 -1.68
C HIS A 66 -18.79 2.42 -2.23
N PRO A 67 -19.33 1.81 -3.31
CA PRO A 67 -18.77 0.60 -3.88
C PRO A 67 -17.36 0.85 -4.42
N TRP A 68 -17.11 2.02 -5.03
CA TRP A 68 -15.78 2.38 -5.52
C TRP A 68 -14.72 2.37 -4.41
N MET A 69 -15.02 3.00 -3.27
CA MET A 69 -14.10 3.02 -2.13
C MET A 69 -13.92 1.64 -1.49
N LYS A 70 -14.98 0.81 -1.47
CA LYS A 70 -14.87 -0.57 -1.00
C LYS A 70 -13.91 -1.38 -1.88
N ILE A 71 -14.01 -1.23 -3.20
CA ILE A 71 -13.07 -1.85 -4.16
C ILE A 71 -11.65 -1.32 -3.91
N GLY A 72 -11.48 0.00 -3.81
CA GLY A 72 -10.18 0.62 -3.52
C GLY A 72 -9.54 0.09 -2.24
N HIS A 73 -10.33 -0.15 -1.20
CA HIS A 73 -9.83 -0.73 0.05
C HIS A 73 -9.39 -2.19 -0.11
N VAL A 74 -10.18 -3.01 -0.79
CA VAL A 74 -9.79 -4.41 -1.10
C VAL A 74 -8.52 -4.42 -1.93
N LEU A 75 -8.43 -3.55 -2.95
CA LEU A 75 -7.26 -3.43 -3.80
C LEU A 75 -6.04 -2.98 -3.01
N GLY A 76 -6.20 -2.02 -2.09
CA GLY A 76 -5.13 -1.57 -1.18
C GLY A 76 -4.66 -2.68 -0.25
N TRP A 77 -5.58 -3.48 0.29
CA TRP A 77 -5.24 -4.64 1.13
C TRP A 77 -4.45 -5.71 0.36
N ILE A 78 -4.85 -5.99 -0.88
CA ILE A 78 -4.13 -6.89 -1.79
C ILE A 78 -2.74 -6.30 -2.10
N ASN A 79 -2.67 -5.04 -2.50
CA ASN A 79 -1.44 -4.36 -2.89
C ASN A 79 -0.39 -4.39 -1.78
N THR A 80 -0.78 -4.07 -0.53
CA THR A 80 0.14 -4.14 0.61
C THR A 80 0.72 -5.54 0.81
N ARG A 81 -0.08 -6.59 0.66
CA ARG A 81 0.39 -7.98 0.73
C ARG A 81 1.33 -8.35 -0.40
N ILE A 82 1.01 -7.93 -1.62
CA ILE A 82 1.85 -8.17 -2.79
C ILE A 82 3.19 -7.47 -2.62
N ILE A 83 3.19 -6.18 -2.30
CA ILE A 83 4.43 -5.39 -2.10
C ILE A 83 5.28 -6.02 -1.00
N LEU A 84 4.69 -6.34 0.14
CA LEU A 84 5.43 -6.94 1.25
C LEU A 84 5.97 -8.33 0.89
N GLY A 85 5.17 -9.15 0.19
CA GLY A 85 5.59 -10.46 -0.30
C GLY A 85 6.74 -10.37 -1.30
N LEU A 86 6.67 -9.41 -2.24
CA LEU A 86 7.74 -9.15 -3.20
C LEU A 86 9.02 -8.69 -2.49
N ILE A 87 8.93 -7.75 -1.55
CA ILE A 87 10.09 -7.30 -0.77
C ILE A 87 10.70 -8.47 0.00
N PHE A 88 9.88 -9.27 0.67
CA PHE A 88 10.37 -10.42 1.40
C PHE A 88 11.07 -11.42 0.47
N PHE A 89 10.47 -11.75 -0.67
CA PHE A 89 11.01 -12.76 -1.58
C PHE A 89 12.22 -12.28 -2.38
N PHE A 90 12.25 -11.03 -2.83
CA PHE A 90 13.31 -10.52 -3.71
C PHE A 90 14.42 -9.77 -2.98
N LEU A 91 14.18 -9.23 -1.78
CA LEU A 91 15.22 -8.56 -1.00
C LEU A 91 15.63 -9.43 0.18
N ILE A 92 14.71 -9.72 1.09
CA ILE A 92 15.05 -10.36 2.38
C ILE A 92 15.53 -11.80 2.18
N THR A 93 14.81 -12.59 1.38
CA THR A 93 15.12 -14.01 1.14
C THR A 93 16.50 -14.21 0.50
N PRO A 94 16.88 -13.53 -0.60
CA PRO A 94 18.21 -13.72 -1.18
C PRO A 94 19.32 -13.21 -0.27
N ILE A 95 19.10 -12.15 0.51
CA ILE A 95 20.08 -11.71 1.52
C ILE A 95 20.30 -12.81 2.55
N GLY A 96 19.22 -13.41 3.07
CA GLY A 96 19.30 -14.53 4.00
C GLY A 96 19.97 -15.76 3.41
N LEU A 97 19.64 -16.10 2.16
CA LEU A 97 20.26 -17.21 1.44
C LEU A 97 21.75 -16.97 1.20
N PHE A 98 22.13 -15.76 0.80
CA PHE A 98 23.54 -15.38 0.63
C PHE A 98 24.32 -15.47 1.94
N ARG A 99 23.75 -15.00 3.06
CA ARG A 99 24.36 -15.18 4.39
C ARG A 99 24.49 -16.65 4.79
N ARG A 100 23.51 -17.48 4.44
CA ARG A 100 23.54 -18.93 4.68
C ARG A 100 24.64 -19.62 3.87
N VAL A 101 24.80 -19.26 2.60
CA VAL A 101 25.87 -19.79 1.73
C VAL A 101 27.25 -19.35 2.25
N LEU A 102 27.38 -18.11 2.74
CA LEU A 102 28.61 -17.62 3.37
C LEU A 102 28.92 -18.24 4.75
N GLY A 103 28.09 -19.17 5.25
CA GLY A 103 28.30 -19.82 6.54
C GLY A 103 28.12 -18.88 7.75
N LYS A 104 27.58 -17.68 7.55
CA LYS A 104 27.41 -16.69 8.63
C LYS A 104 26.15 -16.99 9.42
N ASP A 105 26.27 -17.86 10.42
CA ASP A 105 25.20 -18.12 11.38
C ASP A 105 25.22 -17.11 12.53
N SER A 106 24.61 -15.94 12.31
CA SER A 106 24.52 -14.91 13.36
C SER A 106 23.58 -15.28 14.50
N LEU A 107 22.69 -16.24 14.29
CA LEU A 107 21.70 -16.66 15.30
C LEU A 107 22.15 -17.92 16.06
N GLY A 108 23.22 -18.60 15.62
CA GLY A 108 23.71 -19.84 16.23
C GLY A 108 22.67 -20.95 16.17
N LEU A 109 21.92 -21.03 15.07
CA LEU A 109 20.85 -22.01 14.85
C LEU A 109 21.38 -23.38 14.41
N GLN A 110 22.64 -23.49 14.00
CA GLN A 110 23.27 -24.77 13.71
C GLN A 110 23.42 -25.60 14.99
N PHE A 111 23.02 -26.87 14.89
CA PHE A 111 23.14 -27.82 16.00
C PHE A 111 24.59 -28.29 16.12
N ASP A 112 25.24 -27.89 17.20
CA ASP A 112 26.57 -28.33 17.59
C ASP A 112 26.48 -29.51 18.57
N LYS A 113 27.02 -30.65 18.17
CA LYS A 113 27.03 -31.89 18.97
C LYS A 113 28.12 -31.87 20.05
N GLU A 114 29.13 -31.02 19.92
CA GLU A 114 30.26 -30.95 20.86
C GLU A 114 29.98 -29.99 22.02
N LEU A 115 28.99 -29.09 21.87
CA LEU A 115 28.54 -28.22 22.95
C LEU A 115 27.75 -28.99 24.02
N LYS A 116 28.25 -28.96 25.26
CA LYS A 116 27.55 -29.48 26.45
C LYS A 116 26.24 -28.75 26.75
N THR A 117 26.14 -27.47 26.39
CA THR A 117 24.93 -26.67 26.55
C THR A 117 24.92 -25.46 25.60
N TYR A 118 23.75 -25.08 25.12
CA TYR A 118 23.56 -23.88 24.28
C TYR A 118 23.39 -22.58 25.10
N ARG A 119 23.35 -22.69 26.43
CA ARG A 119 23.20 -21.52 27.31
C ARG A 119 24.47 -20.66 27.24
N LYS A 120 24.35 -19.46 26.69
CA LYS A 120 25.39 -18.43 26.81
C LYS A 120 25.32 -17.84 28.22
N GLN A 121 26.38 -18.00 29.01
CA GLN A 121 26.49 -17.30 30.28
C GLN A 121 26.60 -15.81 30.00
N VAL A 122 25.60 -15.04 30.45
CA VAL A 122 25.70 -13.58 30.47
C VAL A 122 26.60 -13.24 31.65
N ALA A 123 27.66 -12.46 31.41
CA ALA A 123 28.52 -11.98 32.49
C ALA A 123 27.66 -11.30 33.57
N SER A 124 27.92 -11.58 34.84
CA SER A 124 27.15 -11.01 35.95
C SER A 124 27.14 -9.50 35.81
N GLN A 125 25.96 -8.92 35.58
CA GLN A 125 25.80 -7.48 35.54
C GLN A 125 26.29 -6.92 36.89
N SER A 126 27.10 -5.86 36.84
CA SER A 126 27.57 -5.20 38.07
C SER A 126 26.36 -4.78 38.91
N ILE A 127 26.47 -4.88 40.24
CA ILE A 127 25.38 -4.53 41.18
C ILE A 127 24.82 -3.12 40.90
N GLN A 128 25.67 -2.18 40.46
CA GLN A 128 25.29 -0.83 40.05
C GLN A 128 24.28 -0.77 38.88
N HIS A 129 24.26 -1.77 38.00
CA HIS A 129 23.30 -1.89 36.90
C HIS A 129 21.90 -2.28 37.40
N MET A 130 21.81 -2.93 38.57
CA MET A 130 20.54 -3.27 39.21
C MET A 130 19.97 -2.09 40.02
N GLU A 131 20.80 -1.13 40.43
CA GLU A 131 20.36 0.06 41.16
C GLU A 131 19.61 1.07 40.28
N LYS A 132 19.85 1.05 38.96
CA LYS A 132 19.15 1.88 37.99
C LYS A 132 18.64 1.02 36.83
N PRO A 133 17.47 0.39 37.00
CA PRO A 133 16.93 -0.54 36.02
C PRO A 133 16.37 0.12 34.74
N PHE A 134 16.43 1.46 34.63
CA PHE A 134 15.96 2.24 33.50
C PHE A 134 17.06 3.18 33.00
#